data_AF-A0A1K1SVY8-F1
#
_entry.id   AF-A0A1K1SVY8-F1
#
_cell.length_a   1.000
_cell.length_b   1.000
_cell.length_c   1.000
_cell.angle_alpha   90.00
_cell.angle_beta   90.00
_cell.angle_gamma   90.00
#
_symmetry.space_group_name_H-M   'P 1'
#
loop_
_entity.id
_entity.type
_entity.pdbx_description
1 polymer ?
#
loop_
_entity_poly.entity_id
_entity_poly.type
_entity_poly.pdbx_seq_one_letter_code
_entity_poly.pdbx_strand_id
1 'polypeptide(L)'
;MITSEDTAMLSALTKDNSLVAYQYFFMKYYKPLCLKASTMLGNMDEAREIVQKIFIEVWKTRQYQEIEHAPGGFFYQIVDARCRQLQEAALVTAQQYKATCPPCETGPALVPTSITTPLIMAIER
;
A
#
# COMPACT_ATOMS: atom_id res chain seq x y z
N MET A 1 -9.50 18.09 12.64
CA MET A 1 -10.81 18.76 12.49
C MET A 1 -11.18 18.73 11.02
N ILE A 2 -12.39 18.30 10.70
CA ILE A 2 -12.96 18.42 9.36
C ILE A 2 -13.41 19.88 9.21
N THR A 3 -12.93 20.54 8.16
CA THR A 3 -13.27 21.93 7.85
C THR A 3 -14.45 22.00 6.89
N SER A 4 -15.14 23.14 6.83
CA SER A 4 -16.21 23.37 5.83
C SER A 4 -15.71 23.16 4.38
N GLU A 5 -14.44 23.54 4.13
CA GLU A 5 -13.76 23.31 2.85
C GLU A 5 -13.58 21.82 2.52
N ASP A 6 -13.27 20.98 3.53
CA ASP A 6 -13.14 19.53 3.34
C ASP A 6 -14.45 18.91 2.83
N THR A 7 -15.58 19.33 3.40
CA THR A 7 -16.91 18.84 2.98
C THR A 7 -17.23 19.25 1.55
N ALA A 8 -16.91 20.50 1.17
CA ALA A 8 -17.10 20.98 -0.19
C ALA A 8 -16.24 20.18 -1.19
N MET A 9 -14.95 20.01 -0.89
CA MET A 9 -14.02 19.25 -1.73
C MET A 9 -14.43 17.78 -1.82
N LEU A 10 -14.90 17.16 -0.73
CA LEU A 10 -15.40 15.79 -0.75
C LEU A 10 -16.64 15.64 -1.64
N SER A 11 -17.54 16.62 -1.62
CA SER A 11 -18.72 16.61 -2.49
C SER A 11 -18.36 16.73 -3.98
N ALA A 12 -17.38 17.58 -4.31
CA ALA A 12 -16.88 17.75 -5.67
C ALA A 12 -16.10 16.51 -6.17
N LEU A 13 -15.41 15.82 -5.25
CA LEU A 13 -14.70 14.58 -5.56
C LEU A 13 -15.67 13.43 -5.86
N THR A 14 -16.72 13.26 -5.07
CA THR A 14 -17.68 12.16 -5.21
C THR A 14 -18.65 12.37 -6.37
N LYS A 15 -19.12 13.60 -6.61
CA LYS A 15 -20.07 13.91 -7.69
C LYS A 15 -19.40 14.07 -9.05
N ASP A 16 -18.34 14.88 -9.12
CA ASP A 16 -17.77 15.32 -10.40
C ASP A 16 -16.46 14.60 -10.75
N ASN A 17 -15.98 13.69 -9.88
CA ASN A 17 -14.62 13.12 -9.97
C ASN A 17 -13.56 14.23 -10.15
N SER A 18 -13.73 15.34 -9.44
CA SER A 18 -12.87 16.51 -9.60
C SER A 18 -11.43 16.21 -9.20
N LEU A 19 -10.52 16.27 -10.17
CA LEU A 19 -9.08 16.13 -9.91
C LEU A 19 -8.57 17.20 -8.95
N VAL A 20 -9.14 18.41 -9.02
CA VAL A 20 -8.76 19.53 -8.14
C VAL A 20 -9.09 19.21 -6.68
N ALA A 21 -10.27 18.62 -6.43
CA ALA A 21 -10.66 18.18 -5.10
C ALA A 21 -9.75 17.04 -4.59
N TYR A 22 -9.36 16.12 -5.47
CA TYR A 22 -8.42 15.07 -5.12
C TYR A 22 -7.03 15.62 -4.76
N GLN A 23 -6.53 16.57 -5.55
CA GLN A 23 -5.26 17.26 -5.31
C GLN A 23 -5.27 18.05 -3.99
N TYR A 24 -6.40 18.66 -3.62
CA TYR A 24 -6.56 19.31 -2.32
C TYR A 24 -6.28 18.34 -1.17
N PHE A 25 -6.90 17.15 -1.19
CA PHE A 25 -6.66 16.13 -0.16
C PHE A 25 -5.24 15.57 -0.19
N PHE A 26 -4.67 15.38 -1.39
CA PHE A 26 -3.27 14.99 -1.51
C PHE A 26 -2.35 16.02 -0.84
N MET A 27 -2.45 17.31 -1.19
CA MET A 27 -1.63 18.37 -0.60
C MET A 27 -1.81 18.46 0.92
N LYS A 28 -3.04 18.28 1.42
CA LYS A 28 -3.35 18.35 2.84
C LYS A 28 -2.80 17.19 3.65
N TYR A 29 -2.92 15.96 3.13
CA TYR A 29 -2.60 14.75 3.90
C TYR A 29 -1.24 14.13 3.56
N TYR A 30 -0.61 14.49 2.43
CA TYR A 30 0.63 13.85 2.00
C TYR A 30 1.74 13.90 3.05
N LYS A 31 2.10 15.11 3.53
CA LYS A 31 3.15 15.29 4.55
C LYS A 31 2.85 14.53 5.86
N PRO A 32 1.67 14.71 6.49
CA PRO A 32 1.39 14.02 7.76
C PRO A 32 1.26 12.49 7.61
N LEU A 33 0.81 11.99 6.45
CA LEU A 33 0.80 10.55 6.16
C LEU A 33 2.23 10.00 5.97
N CYS A 34 3.11 10.72 5.28
CA CYS A 34 4.52 10.33 5.14
C CYS A 34 5.20 10.25 6.52
N LEU A 35 4.94 11.22 7.40
CA LEU A 35 5.47 11.20 8.75
C LEU A 35 4.98 9.97 9.52
N LYS A 36 3.67 9.68 9.46
CA LYS A 36 3.08 8.49 10.08
C LYS A 36 3.70 7.21 9.54
N ALA A 37 3.78 7.04 8.22
CA ALA A 37 4.39 5.85 7.61
C ALA A 37 5.88 5.71 7.99
N SER A 38 6.63 6.82 8.04
CA SER A 38 8.05 6.80 8.45
C SER A 38 8.24 6.35 9.89
N THR A 39 7.28 6.65 10.79
CA THR A 39 7.34 6.17 12.19
C THR A 39 7.15 4.66 12.29
N MET A 40 6.50 4.03 11.31
CA MET A 40 6.29 2.58 11.27
C MET A 40 7.42 1.85 10.53
N LEU A 41 7.92 2.42 9.44
CA LEU A 41 8.90 1.77 8.56
C LEU A 41 10.35 2.13 8.92
N GLY A 42 10.57 3.21 9.67
CA GLY A 42 11.91 3.70 10.00
C GLY A 42 12.65 4.35 8.81
N ASN A 43 12.04 4.41 7.63
CA ASN A 43 12.61 5.00 6.42
C ASN A 43 11.64 6.02 5.79
N MET A 44 12.08 7.27 5.66
CA MET A 44 11.28 8.35 5.10
C MET A 44 11.13 8.25 3.57
N ASP A 45 12.15 7.77 2.85
CA ASP A 45 12.06 7.62 1.39
C ASP A 45 11.03 6.55 1.02
N GLU A 46 11.08 5.42 1.71
CA GLU A 46 10.10 4.33 1.57
C GLU A 46 8.69 4.80 1.95
N ALA A 47 8.55 5.55 3.05
CA ALA A 47 7.27 6.13 3.46
C ALA A 47 6.67 7.04 2.39
N ARG A 48 7.47 7.90 1.74
CA ARG A 48 6.99 8.75 0.64
C ARG A 48 6.52 7.92 -0.54
N GLU A 49 7.28 6.91 -0.94
CA GLU A 49 6.93 6.04 -2.06
C GLU A 49 5.60 5.31 -1.82
N ILE A 50 5.40 4.77 -0.62
CA ILE A 50 4.17 4.07 -0.26
C ILE A 50 2.97 5.01 -0.28
N VAL A 51 3.09 6.19 0.33
CA VAL A 51 1.99 7.16 0.35
C VAL A 51 1.66 7.60 -1.08
N GLN A 52 2.66 7.90 -1.93
CA GLN A 52 2.41 8.21 -3.33
C GLN A 52 1.69 7.10 -4.08
N LYS A 53 2.14 5.84 -3.92
CA LYS A 53 1.50 4.67 -4.53
C LYS A 53 0.04 4.53 -4.10
N ILE A 54 -0.26 4.73 -2.81
CA ILE A 54 -1.62 4.67 -2.28
C ILE A 54 -2.51 5.73 -2.92
N PHE A 55 -2.07 6.98 -3.03
CA PHE A 55 -2.86 8.01 -3.71
C PHE A 55 -3.09 7.67 -5.20
N ILE A 56 -2.07 7.18 -5.91
CA ILE A 56 -2.24 6.77 -7.31
C ILE A 56 -3.24 5.61 -7.43
N GLU A 57 -3.16 4.62 -6.54
CA GLU A 57 -4.04 3.46 -6.52
C GLU A 57 -5.49 3.86 -6.22
N VAL A 58 -5.71 4.61 -5.14
CA VAL A 58 -7.04 5.11 -4.75
C VAL A 58 -7.70 5.91 -5.88
N TRP A 59 -6.93 6.73 -6.60
CA TRP A 59 -7.44 7.45 -7.77
C TRP A 59 -7.84 6.50 -8.91
N LYS A 60 -6.97 5.55 -9.26
CA LYS A 60 -7.21 4.59 -10.35
C LYS A 60 -8.39 3.67 -10.09
N THR A 61 -8.53 3.18 -8.85
CA THR A 61 -9.58 2.26 -8.43
C THR A 61 -10.88 2.97 -8.07
N ARG A 62 -10.87 4.30 -8.03
CA ARG A 62 -11.99 5.15 -7.58
C ARG A 62 -12.49 4.84 -6.16
N GLN A 63 -11.66 4.23 -5.32
CA GLN A 63 -12.00 3.93 -3.91
C GLN A 63 -12.37 5.19 -3.12
N TYR A 64 -11.95 6.37 -3.57
CA TYR A 64 -12.37 7.64 -2.96
C TYR A 64 -13.89 7.89 -3.01
N GLN A 65 -14.65 7.14 -3.83
CA GLN A 65 -16.12 7.23 -3.88
C GLN A 65 -16.79 6.63 -2.64
N GLU A 66 -16.09 5.77 -1.89
CA GLU A 66 -16.59 5.16 -0.65
C GLU A 66 -16.39 6.06 0.59
N ILE A 67 -15.78 7.24 0.42
CA ILE A 67 -15.49 8.16 1.52
C ILE A 67 -16.77 8.95 1.86
N GLU A 68 -17.48 8.53 2.91
CA GLU A 68 -18.72 9.20 3.33
C GLU A 68 -18.47 10.50 4.11
N HIS A 69 -17.60 10.47 5.13
CA HIS A 69 -17.51 11.58 6.09
C HIS A 69 -16.08 12.02 6.45
N ALA A 70 -15.06 11.17 6.28
CA ALA A 70 -13.73 11.44 6.81
C ALA A 70 -12.61 11.02 5.83
N PRO A 71 -12.23 11.89 4.86
CA PRO A 71 -11.17 11.59 3.90
C PRO A 71 -9.82 11.34 4.59
N GLY A 72 -9.51 12.10 5.64
CA GLY A 72 -8.29 11.87 6.43
C GLY A 72 -8.26 10.47 7.04
N GLY A 73 -9.33 10.07 7.74
CA GLY A 73 -9.41 8.76 8.40
C GLY A 73 -9.24 7.61 7.40
N PHE A 74 -9.88 7.72 6.24
CA PHE A 74 -9.74 6.78 5.13
C PHE A 74 -8.28 6.60 4.69
N PHE A 75 -7.57 7.69 4.38
CA PHE A 75 -6.16 7.59 3.95
C PHE A 75 -5.24 7.06 5.06
N TYR A 76 -5.47 7.48 6.31
CA TYR A 76 -4.69 6.95 7.44
C TYR A 76 -4.87 5.44 7.61
N GLN A 77 -6.09 4.93 7.48
CA GLN A 77 -6.37 3.50 7.60
C GLN A 77 -5.65 2.68 6.51
N ILE A 78 -5.69 3.14 5.26
CA ILE A 78 -5.03 2.46 4.14
C ILE A 78 -3.50 2.49 4.30
N VAL A 79 -2.93 3.65 4.67
CA VAL A 79 -1.49 3.77 4.91
C VAL A 79 -1.05 2.85 6.05
N ASP A 80 -1.77 2.85 7.17
CA ASP A 80 -1.45 2.00 8.31
C ASP A 80 -1.55 0.50 7.96
N ALA A 81 -2.58 0.09 7.20
CA ALA A 81 -2.73 -1.27 6.73
C ALA A 81 -1.58 -1.68 5.80
N ARG A 82 -1.19 -0.80 4.87
CA ARG A 82 -0.09 -1.05 3.94
C ARG A 82 1.25 -1.17 4.64
N CYS A 83 1.53 -0.31 5.61
CA CYS A 83 2.75 -0.38 6.42
C CYS A 83 2.82 -1.69 7.22
N ARG A 84 1.72 -2.13 7.84
CA ARG A 84 1.67 -3.43 8.54
C ARG A 84 1.95 -4.60 7.62
N GLN A 85 1.32 -4.62 6.43
CA GLN A 85 1.54 -5.65 5.43
C GLN A 85 3.02 -5.76 5.02
N LEU A 86 3.71 -4.64 4.87
CA LEU A 86 5.14 -4.62 4.53
C LEU A 86 6.02 -5.15 5.66
N GLN A 87 5.71 -4.79 6.91
CA GLN A 87 6.41 -5.32 8.08
C GLN A 87 6.24 -6.85 8.17
N GLU A 88 5.02 -7.36 7.99
CA GLU A 88 4.74 -8.80 7.98
C GLU A 88 5.48 -9.52 6.85
N ALA A 89 5.47 -8.95 5.64
CA ALA A 89 6.19 -9.51 4.50
C ALA A 89 7.72 -9.57 4.73
N ALA A 90 8.29 -8.54 5.35
CA ALA A 90 9.70 -8.53 5.74
C ALA A 90 10.01 -9.64 6.77
N LEU A 91 9.12 -9.88 7.73
CA LEU A 91 9.27 -10.95 8.72
C LEU A 91 9.13 -12.36 8.12
N VAL A 92 8.18 -12.57 7.20
CA VAL A 92 8.00 -13.87 6.51
C VAL A 92 9.21 -14.19 5.63
N THR A 93 9.66 -13.22 4.83
CA THR A 93 10.90 -13.34 4.05
C THR A 93 12.08 -13.64 4.98
N ALA A 94 12.05 -13.05 6.19
CA ALA A 94 13.05 -13.28 7.19
C ALA A 94 13.04 -14.69 7.82
N GLN A 95 11.86 -15.23 8.04
CA GLN A 95 11.70 -16.57 8.58
C GLN A 95 11.96 -17.64 7.51
N GLN A 96 11.65 -17.37 6.24
CA GLN A 96 11.90 -18.27 5.12
C GLN A 96 13.39 -18.60 4.94
N TYR A 97 14.31 -17.68 5.26
CA TYR A 97 15.74 -18.00 5.25
C TYR A 97 16.25 -18.73 6.51
N LYS A 98 15.43 -18.82 7.57
CA LYS A 98 15.80 -19.44 8.86
C LYS A 98 15.21 -20.84 9.05
N ALA A 99 14.41 -21.33 8.09
CA ALA A 99 13.94 -22.71 8.09
C ALA A 99 15.10 -23.65 7.73
N THR A 100 15.76 -24.20 8.75
CA THR A 100 16.64 -25.36 8.60
C THR A 100 15.80 -26.55 8.12
N CYS A 101 16.30 -27.32 7.15
CA CYS A 101 15.64 -28.53 6.66
C CYS A 101 15.74 -29.67 7.70
N PRO A 102 14.64 -30.21 8.23
CA PRO A 102 14.65 -31.52 8.87
C PRO A 102 14.46 -32.60 7.78
N PRO A 103 15.32 -33.64 7.65
CA PRO A 103 16.27 -34.16 8.65
C PRO A 103 17.77 -34.03 8.25
N CYS A 104 18.15 -33.23 7.26
CA CYS A 104 19.43 -33.47 6.55
C CYS A 104 20.66 -32.63 6.95
N GLU A 105 20.61 -31.72 7.94
CA GLU A 105 21.82 -31.06 8.53
C GLU A 105 22.93 -30.65 7.53
N THR A 106 22.60 -30.20 6.31
CA THR A 106 23.59 -29.78 5.30
C THR A 106 23.17 -28.48 4.63
N GLY A 107 23.53 -27.37 5.29
CA GLY A 107 23.65 -26.04 4.68
C GLY A 107 22.36 -25.38 4.19
N PRO A 108 22.40 -24.06 3.85
CA PRO A 108 21.25 -23.37 3.32
C PRO A 108 20.90 -23.96 1.95
N ALA A 109 19.67 -24.48 1.83
CA ALA A 109 19.11 -24.82 0.54
C ALA A 109 18.98 -23.53 -0.28
N LEU A 110 19.96 -23.24 -1.11
CA LEU A 110 19.82 -22.29 -2.21
C LEU A 110 18.77 -22.89 -3.14
N VAL A 111 17.50 -22.56 -2.94
CA VAL A 111 16.46 -22.82 -3.92
C VAL A 111 16.67 -21.77 -5.02
N PRO A 112 17.16 -22.15 -6.22
CA PRO A 112 17.26 -21.17 -7.30
C PRO A 112 15.84 -20.76 -7.69
N THR A 113 15.54 -19.48 -7.59
CA THR A 113 14.25 -18.81 -7.89
C THR A 113 13.88 -18.81 -9.38
N SER A 114 14.17 -19.89 -10.11
CA SER A 114 14.09 -19.93 -11.58
C SER A 114 12.87 -20.66 -12.16
N ILE A 115 11.93 -21.17 -11.35
CA ILE A 115 10.76 -21.89 -11.89
C ILE A 115 9.47 -21.42 -11.23
N THR A 116 9.01 -20.23 -11.60
CA THR A 116 7.58 -19.91 -11.59
C THR A 116 7.22 -19.30 -12.93
N THR A 117 7.47 -20.06 -14.00
CA THR A 117 6.69 -19.93 -15.23
C THR A 117 5.62 -21.00 -15.15
N PRO A 118 4.32 -20.67 -15.13
CA PRO A 118 3.30 -21.70 -15.31
C PRO A 118 3.48 -22.27 -16.72
N LEU A 119 3.94 -23.52 -16.78
CA LEU A 119 3.85 -24.41 -17.93
C LEU A 119 2.36 -24.55 -18.29
N ILE A 120 1.87 -23.71 -19.20
CA ILE A 120 0.71 -24.09 -20.02
C ILE A 120 1.25 -25.10 -21.03
N MET A 121 1.14 -26.39 -20.70
CA MET A 121 1.29 -27.44 -21.70
C MET A 121 -0.09 -27.81 -22.27
N ALA A 122 -0.18 -27.61 -23.58
CA ALA A 122 -0.79 -28.49 -24.57
C ALA A 122 -2.26 -28.89 -24.42
N ILE A 123 -3.08 -28.42 -25.37
CA ILE A 123 -3.92 -29.33 -26.15
C ILE A 123 -3.71 -28.99 -27.63
N GLU A 124 -2.93 -29.82 -28.30
CA GLU A 124 -3.03 -30.04 -29.74
C GLU A 124 -4.36 -30.74 -30.03
N ARG A 125 -5.19 -30.15 -30.89
CA ARG A 125 -5.76 -30.85 -32.04
C ARG A 125 -6.15 -29.87 -33.14
#